data_AF-A0A954R302-F1
#
_entry.id   AF-A0A954R302-F1
#
_cell.length_a   1.000
_cell.length_b   1.000
_cell.length_c   1.000
_cell.angle_alpha   90.00
_cell.angle_beta   90.00
_cell.angle_gamma   90.00
#
_symmetry.space_group_name_H-M   'P 1'
#
loop_
_entity.id
_entity.type
_entity.pdbx_description
1 polymer ?
#
loop_
_entity_poly.entity_id
_entity_poly.type
_entity_poly.pdbx_seq_one_letter_code
_entity_poly.pdbx_strand_id
1 'polypeptide(L)'
;MSIDKFSQCPCGSGKKVKFCCSKDLLHEFESIFRMIDGDQRLAAIQYANRTLESHPNVPSLVAVKAELHLQLKQWPEALAAAERLKQLSPDSSRPYALLAIGAVSENEPAKAVSLLQDSVDRMTDNIIDS
;
A
#
# COMPACT_ATOMS: atom_id res chain seq x y z
N MET A 1 -7.75 -1.17 -13.37
CA MET A 1 -7.23 -2.56 -13.29
C MET A 1 -8.19 -3.43 -12.48
N SER A 2 -8.44 -4.68 -12.86
CA SER A 2 -9.25 -5.62 -12.06
C SER A 2 -8.35 -6.38 -11.08
N ILE A 3 -8.72 -6.41 -9.80
CA ILE A 3 -8.09 -7.30 -8.80
C ILE A 3 -8.88 -8.60 -8.73
N ASP A 4 -8.17 -9.72 -8.66
CA ASP A 4 -8.79 -11.03 -8.42
C ASP A 4 -8.06 -11.79 -7.31
N LYS A 5 -8.62 -12.94 -6.93
CA LYS A 5 -8.09 -13.78 -5.85
C LYS A 5 -6.66 -14.30 -6.08
N PHE A 6 -6.19 -14.32 -7.32
CA PHE A 6 -4.84 -14.74 -7.72
C PHE A 6 -3.89 -13.57 -7.98
N SER A 7 -4.39 -12.35 -8.06
CA SER A 7 -3.58 -11.13 -8.12
C SER A 7 -2.68 -11.01 -6.89
N GLN A 8 -1.55 -10.30 -7.02
CA GLN A 8 -0.70 -9.97 -5.88
C GLN A 8 -1.45 -9.03 -4.93
N CYS A 9 -1.30 -9.26 -3.63
CA CYS A 9 -1.95 -8.43 -2.64
C CYS A 9 -1.36 -7.00 -2.63
N PRO A 10 -2.18 -5.94 -2.66
CA PRO A 10 -1.71 -4.56 -2.66
C PRO A 10 -0.88 -4.16 -1.42
N CYS A 11 -0.87 -4.96 -0.36
CA CYS A 11 -0.04 -4.68 0.81
C CYS A 11 1.46 -4.85 0.55
N GLY A 12 1.89 -5.49 -0.55
CA GLY A 12 3.30 -5.69 -0.91
C GLY A 12 4.04 -6.82 -0.17
N SER A 13 3.28 -7.76 0.40
CA SER A 13 3.83 -8.98 1.04
C SER A 13 4.26 -10.08 0.06
N GLY A 14 4.15 -9.86 -1.26
CA GLY A 14 4.39 -10.90 -2.28
C GLY A 14 3.29 -11.97 -2.40
N LYS A 15 2.43 -12.13 -1.39
CA LYS A 15 1.37 -13.15 -1.37
C LYS A 15 0.20 -12.80 -2.30
N LYS A 16 -0.45 -13.83 -2.87
CA LYS A 16 -1.71 -13.69 -3.62
C LYS A 16 -2.85 -13.25 -2.70
N VAL A 17 -3.81 -12.50 -3.23
CA VAL A 17 -4.95 -11.95 -2.47
C VAL A 17 -5.66 -13.01 -1.62
N LYS A 18 -5.96 -14.18 -2.18
CA LYS A 18 -6.63 -15.28 -1.46
C LYS A 18 -5.86 -15.81 -0.24
N PHE A 19 -4.56 -15.55 -0.16
CA PHE A 19 -3.67 -15.99 0.92
C PHE A 19 -3.15 -14.82 1.77
N CYS A 20 -3.78 -13.65 1.68
CA CYS A 20 -3.32 -12.43 2.34
C CYS A 20 -4.48 -11.64 2.98
N CYS A 21 -4.18 -10.43 3.46
CA CYS A 21 -5.09 -9.56 4.18
C CYS A 21 -6.29 -9.04 3.37
N SER A 22 -6.26 -9.12 2.04
CA SER A 22 -7.35 -8.64 1.16
C SER A 22 -8.37 -9.71 0.78
N LYS A 23 -8.22 -10.95 1.26
CA LYS A 23 -9.00 -12.11 0.79
C LYS A 23 -10.53 -11.90 0.88
N ASP A 24 -10.99 -11.21 1.92
CA ASP A 24 -12.42 -10.99 2.22
C ASP A 24 -12.92 -9.63 1.71
N LEU A 25 -12.05 -8.84 1.06
CA LEU A 25 -12.33 -7.45 0.67
C LEU A 25 -12.23 -7.21 -0.84
N LEU A 26 -12.37 -8.28 -1.63
CA LEU A 26 -12.24 -8.21 -3.09
C LEU A 26 -13.23 -7.20 -3.69
N HIS A 27 -14.47 -7.18 -3.22
CA HIS A 27 -15.50 -6.26 -3.71
C HIS A 27 -15.17 -4.78 -3.43
N GLU A 28 -14.61 -4.52 -2.24
CA GLU A 28 -14.16 -3.20 -1.82
C GLU A 28 -12.98 -2.74 -2.68
N PHE A 29 -12.01 -3.63 -2.94
CA PHE A 29 -10.88 -3.32 -3.82
C PHE A 29 -11.31 -3.09 -5.27
N GLU A 30 -12.25 -3.88 -5.80
CA GLU A 30 -12.82 -3.64 -7.13
C GLU A 30 -13.46 -2.25 -7.23
N SER A 31 -14.22 -1.86 -6.19
CA SER A 31 -14.84 -0.54 -6.12
C SER A 31 -13.79 0.57 -6.06
N ILE A 32 -12.75 0.40 -5.24
CA ILE A 32 -11.63 1.35 -5.13
C ILE A 32 -10.90 1.50 -6.46
N PHE A 33 -10.53 0.41 -7.13
CA PHE A 33 -9.83 0.50 -8.41
C PHE A 33 -10.69 1.07 -9.53
N ARG A 34 -12.01 0.81 -9.53
CA ARG A 34 -12.92 1.49 -10.45
C ARG A 34 -12.93 3.00 -10.24
N MET A 35 -12.94 3.46 -8.98
CA MET A 35 -12.84 4.90 -8.68
C MET A 35 -11.50 5.49 -9.14
N ILE A 36 -10.40 4.74 -8.97
CA ILE A 36 -9.07 5.15 -9.43
C ILE A 36 -9.00 5.24 -10.95
N ASP A 37 -9.51 4.24 -11.66
CA ASP A 37 -9.59 4.21 -13.13
C ASP A 37 -10.46 5.38 -13.66
N GLY A 38 -11.46 5.81 -12.88
CA GLY A 38 -12.30 6.98 -13.17
C GLY A 38 -11.73 8.32 -12.70
N ASP A 39 -10.46 8.39 -12.30
CA ASP A 39 -9.77 9.59 -11.79
C ASP A 39 -10.32 10.14 -10.44
N GLN A 40 -11.18 9.38 -9.76
CA GLN A 40 -11.87 9.76 -8.52
C GLN A 40 -11.07 9.39 -7.26
N ARG A 41 -9.82 9.86 -7.15
CA ARG A 41 -8.89 9.50 -6.04
C ARG A 41 -9.41 9.89 -4.66
N LEU A 42 -10.04 11.06 -4.53
CA LEU A 42 -10.63 11.50 -3.27
C LEU A 42 -11.79 10.59 -2.84
N ALA A 43 -12.64 10.17 -3.77
CA ALA A 43 -13.73 9.24 -3.50
C ALA A 43 -13.18 7.86 -3.09
N ALA A 44 -12.11 7.40 -3.75
CA ALA A 44 -11.42 6.17 -3.38
C ALA A 44 -10.84 6.22 -1.96
N ILE A 45 -10.22 7.35 -1.55
CA ILE A 45 -9.74 7.57 -0.18
C ILE A 45 -10.90 7.52 0.82
N GLN A 46 -12.00 8.21 0.53
CA GLN A 46 -13.17 8.23 1.42
C GLN A 46 -13.82 6.85 1.56
N TYR A 47 -13.88 6.09 0.47
CA TYR A 47 -14.36 4.71 0.51
C TYR A 47 -13.44 3.81 1.32
N ALA A 48 -12.12 3.88 1.10
CA ALA A 48 -11.13 3.13 1.87
C ALA A 48 -11.20 3.47 3.38
N ASN A 49 -11.39 4.74 3.75
CA ASN A 49 -11.55 5.15 5.15
C ASN A 49 -12.81 4.51 5.78
N ARG A 50 -13.95 4.53 5.09
CA ARG A 50 -15.17 3.86 5.57
C ARG A 50 -14.98 2.35 5.73
N THR A 51 -14.29 1.70 4.80
CA THR A 51 -13.97 0.27 4.93
C THR A 51 -13.06 0.02 6.14
N LEU A 52 -12.09 0.90 6.41
CA LEU A 52 -11.21 0.81 7.57
C LEU A 52 -11.94 1.03 8.91
N GLU A 53 -13.08 1.72 8.94
CA GLU A 53 -13.90 1.83 10.17
C GLU A 53 -14.43 0.46 10.61
N SER A 54 -14.80 -0.40 9.66
CA SER A 54 -15.26 -1.77 9.92
C SER A 54 -14.11 -2.78 9.98
N HIS A 55 -13.00 -2.49 9.29
CA HIS A 55 -11.83 -3.37 9.19
C HIS A 55 -10.53 -2.60 9.48
N PRO A 56 -10.24 -2.24 10.74
CA PRO A 56 -9.19 -1.25 11.10
C PRO A 56 -7.75 -1.70 10.84
N ASN A 57 -7.52 -3.00 10.68
CA ASN A 57 -6.18 -3.60 10.59
C ASN A 57 -5.99 -4.36 9.26
N VAL A 58 -6.32 -3.71 8.14
CA VAL A 58 -6.12 -4.26 6.79
C VAL A 58 -4.96 -3.54 6.10
N PRO A 59 -3.74 -4.11 6.11
CA PRO A 59 -2.55 -3.48 5.52
C PRO A 59 -2.72 -3.06 4.06
N SER A 60 -3.41 -3.84 3.24
CA SER A 60 -3.61 -3.54 1.83
C SER A 60 -4.46 -2.28 1.59
N LEU A 61 -5.46 -2.02 2.43
CA LEU A 61 -6.25 -0.79 2.37
C LEU A 61 -5.40 0.42 2.78
N VAL A 62 -4.57 0.27 3.81
CA VAL A 62 -3.64 1.32 4.24
C VAL A 62 -2.62 1.62 3.13
N ALA A 63 -2.12 0.59 2.44
CA ALA A 63 -1.19 0.73 1.32
C ALA A 63 -1.81 1.48 0.13
N VAL A 64 -3.03 1.11 -0.28
CA VAL A 64 -3.73 1.82 -1.36
C VAL A 64 -4.01 3.26 -0.96
N LYS A 65 -4.41 3.51 0.30
CA LYS A 65 -4.63 4.88 0.79
C LYS A 65 -3.36 5.73 0.74
N ALA A 66 -2.22 5.18 1.16
CA ALA A 66 -0.93 5.87 1.09
C ALA A 66 -0.59 6.27 -0.34
N GLU A 67 -0.77 5.36 -1.31
CA GLU A 67 -0.53 5.62 -2.72
C GLU A 67 -1.46 6.68 -3.30
N LEU A 68 -2.74 6.68 -2.92
CA LEU A 68 -3.68 7.71 -3.35
C LEU A 68 -3.30 9.10 -2.81
N HIS A 69 -2.87 9.18 -1.56
CA HIS A 69 -2.34 10.44 -1.00
C HIS A 69 -1.07 10.90 -1.74
N LEU A 70 -0.16 9.99 -2.10
CA LEU A 70 1.01 10.33 -2.93
C LEU A 70 0.62 10.89 -4.29
N GLN A 71 -0.34 10.25 -4.98
CA GLN A 71 -0.83 10.73 -6.28
C GLN A 71 -1.47 12.12 -6.19
N LEU A 72 -2.07 12.45 -5.05
CA LEU A 72 -2.63 13.78 -4.75
C LEU A 72 -1.60 14.75 -4.16
N LYS A 73 -0.33 14.35 -4.03
CA LYS A 73 0.76 15.12 -3.38
C LYS A 73 0.44 15.53 -1.94
N GLN A 74 -0.40 14.76 -1.27
CA GLN A 74 -0.73 14.88 0.16
C GLN A 74 0.34 14.15 0.97
N TRP A 75 1.53 14.74 1.02
CA TRP A 75 2.73 14.12 1.61
C TRP A 75 2.57 13.72 3.07
N PRO A 76 2.03 14.57 3.98
CA PRO A 76 1.88 14.20 5.39
C PRO A 76 0.99 12.96 5.58
N GLU A 77 -0.13 12.90 4.87
CA GLU A 77 -1.09 11.79 4.95
C GLU A 77 -0.51 10.51 4.33
N ALA A 78 0.20 10.63 3.22
CA ALA A 78 0.91 9.52 2.59
C ALA A 78 1.95 8.90 3.53
N LEU A 79 2.79 9.74 4.14
CA LEU A 79 3.83 9.31 5.07
C LEU A 79 3.24 8.69 6.34
N ALA A 80 2.20 9.30 6.92
CA ALA A 80 1.50 8.74 8.07
C ALA A 80 0.88 7.37 7.76
N ALA A 81 0.31 7.19 6.57
CA ALA A 81 -0.21 5.91 6.12
C ALA A 81 0.91 4.88 5.88
N ALA A 82 2.05 5.29 5.33
CA ALA A 82 3.21 4.42 5.13
C ALA A 82 3.82 3.94 6.46
N GLU A 83 3.94 4.81 7.46
CA GLU A 83 4.39 4.42 8.81
C GLU A 83 3.39 3.47 9.48
N ARG A 84 2.08 3.72 9.35
CA ARG A 84 1.06 2.78 9.83
C ARG A 84 1.18 1.43 9.13
N LEU A 85 1.43 1.42 7.82
CA LEU A 85 1.62 0.18 7.07
C LEU A 85 2.85 -0.58 7.56
N LYS A 86 3.95 0.11 7.85
CA LYS A 86 5.16 -0.46 8.43
C LYS A 86 4.90 -1.16 9.76
N GLN A 87 4.06 -0.55 10.62
CA GLN A 87 3.66 -1.14 11.91
C GLN A 87 2.77 -2.39 11.72
N LEU A 88 1.85 -2.34 10.75
CA LEU A 88 0.91 -3.45 10.50
C LEU A 88 1.53 -4.62 9.71
N SER A 89 2.56 -4.36 8.92
CA SER A 89 3.22 -5.36 8.07
C SER A 89 4.72 -5.05 7.91
N PRO A 90 5.53 -5.33 8.94
CA PRO A 90 6.99 -5.08 8.92
C PRO A 90 7.72 -5.87 7.83
N ASP A 91 7.18 -7.04 7.47
CA ASP A 91 7.75 -7.92 6.45
C ASP A 91 7.36 -7.51 5.02
N SER A 92 6.50 -6.49 4.88
CA SER A 92 6.14 -5.97 3.57
C SER A 92 7.22 -5.04 3.02
N SER A 93 7.49 -5.16 1.73
CA SER A 93 8.33 -4.24 0.97
C SER A 93 7.69 -2.85 0.78
N ARG A 94 6.36 -2.78 0.74
CA ARG A 94 5.59 -1.58 0.35
C ARG A 94 5.80 -0.35 1.26
N PRO A 95 5.77 -0.45 2.60
CA PRO A 95 5.96 0.73 3.44
C PRO A 95 7.32 1.41 3.20
N TYR A 96 8.38 0.63 3.02
CA TYR A 96 9.73 1.15 2.76
C TYR A 96 9.82 1.87 1.41
N ALA A 97 9.20 1.33 0.36
CA ALA A 97 9.11 2.00 -0.93
C ALA A 97 8.35 3.34 -0.84
N LEU A 98 7.23 3.38 -0.11
CA LEU A 98 6.43 4.60 0.07
C LEU A 98 7.19 5.66 0.88
N LEU A 99 7.87 5.26 1.96
CA LEU A 99 8.70 6.16 2.77
C LEU A 99 9.89 6.70 1.97
N ALA A 100 10.48 5.89 1.07
CA ALA A 100 11.56 6.35 0.20
C ALA A 100 11.12 7.50 -0.71
N ILE A 101 9.89 7.43 -1.25
CA ILE A 101 9.34 8.52 -2.08
C ILE A 101 9.22 9.81 -1.27
N GLY A 102 8.80 9.73 0.00
CA GLY A 102 8.77 10.89 0.89
C GLY A 102 10.15 11.42 1.26
N ALA A 103 11.13 10.54 1.49
CA ALA A 103 12.51 10.98 1.71
C ALA A 103 13.09 11.73 0.49
N VAL A 104 12.70 11.35 -0.73
CA VAL A 104 13.06 12.12 -1.95
C VAL A 104 12.41 13.50 -1.94
N SER A 105 11.13 13.63 -1.54
CA SER A 105 10.45 14.93 -1.51
C SER A 105 11.00 15.86 -0.43
N GLU A 106 11.57 15.32 0.64
CA GLU A 106 12.28 16.05 1.71
C GLU A 106 13.76 16.35 1.36
N ASN A 107 14.23 15.98 0.16
CA ASN A 107 15.62 16.14 -0.27
C ASN A 107 16.63 15.37 0.63
N GLU A 108 16.24 14.18 1.10
CA GLU A 108 17.06 13.25 1.88
C GLU A 108 17.47 12.01 1.04
N PRO A 109 18.30 12.15 -0.01
CA PRO A 109 18.55 11.07 -0.97
C PRO A 109 19.25 9.85 -0.36
N ALA A 110 20.14 10.02 0.62
CA ALA A 110 20.81 8.90 1.29
C ALA A 110 19.81 8.00 2.03
N LYS A 111 18.84 8.62 2.72
CA LYS A 111 17.75 7.90 3.41
C LYS A 111 16.81 7.24 2.40
N ALA A 112 16.49 7.91 1.30
CA ALA A 112 15.68 7.32 0.23
C ALA A 112 16.32 6.04 -0.34
N VAL A 113 17.63 6.06 -0.61
CA VAL A 113 18.36 4.87 -1.09
C VAL A 113 18.34 3.75 -0.05
N SER A 114 18.59 4.05 1.22
CA SER A 114 18.51 3.05 2.30
C SER A 114 17.13 2.40 2.39
N LEU A 115 16.06 3.20 2.32
CA LEU A 115 14.68 2.72 2.37
C LEU A 115 14.33 1.87 1.14
N LEU A 116 14.83 2.22 -0.05
CA LEU A 116 14.66 1.39 -1.24
C LEU A 116 15.39 0.06 -1.12
N GLN A 117 16.60 0.05 -0.57
CA GLN A 117 17.33 -1.19 -0.29
C GLN A 117 16.52 -2.10 0.65
N ASP A 118 16.03 -1.56 1.77
CA ASP A 118 15.17 -2.29 2.71
C ASP A 118 13.91 -2.88 2.04
N SER A 119 13.36 -2.17 1.05
CA SER A 119 12.21 -2.61 0.27
C SER A 119 12.56 -3.79 -0.63
N VAL A 120 13.68 -3.70 -1.36
CA VAL A 120 14.17 -4.73 -2.29
C VAL A 120 14.56 -6.01 -1.54
N ASP A 121 15.22 -5.89 -0.39
CA ASP A 121 15.62 -7.05 0.41
C ASP A 121 14.38 -7.88 0.81
N ARG A 122 13.32 -7.21 1.27
CA ARG A 122 12.03 -7.86 1.62
C ARG A 122 11.29 -8.42 0.42
N MET A 123 11.45 -7.86 -0.77
CA MET A 123 10.90 -8.48 -1.99
C MET A 123 11.63 -9.78 -2.32
N THR A 124 12.95 -9.78 -2.16
CA THR A 124 13.82 -10.92 -2.48
C THR A 124 13.58 -12.09 -1.52
N ASP A 125 13.45 -11.81 -0.23
CA ASP A 125 13.11 -12.84 0.77
C ASP A 125 11.78 -13.55 0.45
N ASN A 126 10.79 -12.81 -0.06
CA ASN A 126 9.49 -13.36 -0.42
C ASN A 126 9.48 -14.18 -1.75
N ILE A 127 10.55 -14.12 -2.56
CA ILE A 127 10.68 -14.91 -3.80
C ILE A 127 11.27 -16.30 -3.52
N ILE A 128 12.02 -16.46 -2.43
CA ILE A 128 12.71 -17.73 -2.10
C ILE A 128 11.74 -18.76 -1.49
N ASP A 129 10.62 -18.30 -0.92
CA ASP A 129 9.64 -19.14 -0.19
C ASP A 129 8.35 -19.49 -0.98
N SER A 130 8.28 -19.22 -2.28
CA SER A 130 7.07 -19.45 -3.12
C SER A 130 7.26 -20.48 -4.22
#